data_AF-A0A8K0K639-F1
#
_entry.id   AF-A0A8K0K639-F1
#
_cell.length_a   1.000
_cell.length_b   1.000
_cell.length_c   1.000
_cell.angle_alpha   90.00
_cell.angle_beta   90.00
_cell.angle_gamma   90.00
#
_symmetry.space_group_name_H-M   'P 1'
#
loop_
_entity.id
_entity.type
_entity.pdbx_description
1 polymer ?
#
loop_
_entity_poly.entity_id
_entity_poly.type
_entity_poly.pdbx_seq_one_letter_code
_entity_poly.pdbx_strand_id
1 'polypeptide(L)'
;MKAYVDPLDVLDARVKLLESRVLGKKGKVDVKSSVMDSIMVINTQIVNALAGREQVTTVLKRLDELEKYMDPSFGDINPLSLKAKLEVVQSMEGELEQNLKYYQRLQQLKSELDSEHIKNVPALKSKLDNLIVIELQNRERYEKVSKEIRDMIQQYNEIVSSLSKSFVKWDAALTKCEMDAQVKKPID
;
A
#
# COMPACT_ATOMS: atom_id res chain seq x y z
N MET A 1 14.30 11.01 -4.10
CA MET A 1 13.42 11.91 -4.87
C MET A 1 13.86 11.81 -6.33
N LYS A 2 13.23 10.93 -7.12
CA LYS A 2 13.62 10.73 -8.54
C LYS A 2 13.24 12.02 -9.28
N ALA A 3 14.22 12.77 -9.75
CA ALA A 3 13.98 13.92 -10.61
C ALA A 3 13.19 13.41 -11.82
N TYR A 4 11.93 13.79 -11.91
CA TYR A 4 11.11 13.55 -13.09
C TYR A 4 11.65 14.47 -14.18
N VAL A 5 12.62 13.95 -14.94
CA VAL A 5 13.15 14.65 -16.11
C VAL A 5 12.07 14.55 -17.17
N ASP A 6 11.51 15.69 -17.55
CA ASP A 6 10.47 15.76 -18.57
C ASP A 6 11.01 15.12 -19.87
N PRO A 7 10.30 14.16 -20.49
CA PRO A 7 10.72 13.55 -21.75
C PRO A 7 11.07 14.56 -22.84
N LEU A 8 10.45 15.75 -22.81
CA LEU A 8 10.73 16.85 -23.73
C LEU A 8 12.13 17.47 -23.50
N ASP A 9 12.57 17.61 -22.25
CA ASP A 9 13.89 18.16 -21.93
C ASP A 9 15.03 17.20 -22.32
N VAL A 10 14.81 15.89 -22.18
CA VAL A 10 15.75 14.86 -22.67
C VAL A 10 15.87 14.93 -24.19
N LEU A 11 14.74 15.11 -24.88
CA LEU A 11 14.71 15.18 -26.33
C LEU A 11 15.37 16.47 -26.83
N ASP A 12 15.11 17.61 -26.19
CA ASP A 12 15.72 18.89 -26.54
C ASP A 12 17.24 18.89 -26.30
N ALA A 13 17.71 18.29 -25.20
CA ALA A 13 19.15 18.11 -24.95
C ALA A 13 19.81 17.24 -26.03
N ARG A 14 19.12 16.18 -26.47
CA ARG A 14 19.63 15.27 -27.50
C ARG A 14 19.62 15.92 -28.89
N VAL A 15 18.60 16.72 -29.21
CA VAL A 15 18.54 17.51 -30.46
C VAL A 15 19.67 18.53 -30.49
N LYS A 16 19.90 19.28 -29.40
CA LYS A 16 21.02 20.22 -29.29
C LYS A 16 22.38 19.54 -29.47
N LEU A 17 22.56 18.34 -28.92
CA LEU A 17 23.77 17.54 -29.16
C LEU A 17 23.92 17.14 -30.63
N LEU A 18 22.85 16.69 -31.28
CA LEU A 18 22.86 16.32 -32.70
C LEU A 18 23.16 17.52 -33.60
N GLU A 19 22.52 18.67 -33.34
CA GLU A 19 22.78 19.93 -34.04
C GLU A 19 24.25 20.34 -33.87
N SER A 20 24.79 20.26 -32.65
CA SER A 20 26.20 20.57 -32.40
C SER A 20 27.17 19.65 -33.15
N ARG A 21 26.80 18.38 -33.35
CA ARG A 21 27.65 17.37 -34.00
C ARG A 21 27.60 17.46 -35.51
N VAL A 22 26.44 17.78 -36.07
CA VAL A 22 26.21 17.87 -37.53
C VAL A 22 26.59 19.24 -38.07
N LEU A 23 26.22 20.33 -37.38
CA LEU A 23 26.43 21.71 -37.85
C LEU A 23 27.68 22.37 -37.26
N GLY A 24 28.29 21.78 -36.23
CA GLY A 24 29.45 22.33 -35.53
C GLY A 24 29.12 23.59 -34.70
N LYS A 25 30.09 24.08 -33.93
CA LYS A 25 29.95 25.27 -33.02
C LYS A 25 29.65 26.61 -33.73
N LYS A 26 29.54 26.66 -35.05
CA LYS A 26 29.22 27.86 -35.81
C LYS A 26 27.94 27.61 -36.61
N GLY A 27 26.81 27.96 -36.01
CA GLY A 27 25.46 27.73 -36.53
C GLY A 27 25.07 28.58 -37.74
N LYS A 28 25.83 28.53 -38.84
CA LYS A 28 25.40 28.98 -40.17
C LYS A 28 26.10 28.14 -41.23
N VAL A 29 25.42 27.12 -41.74
CA VAL A 29 25.81 26.43 -42.96
C VAL A 29 24.89 26.91 -44.07
N ASP A 30 25.49 27.41 -45.16
CA ASP A 30 24.80 27.67 -46.42
C ASP A 30 24.23 26.34 -46.93
N VAL A 31 22.91 26.25 -47.05
CA VAL A 31 22.11 25.01 -47.25
C VAL A 31 22.34 24.38 -48.65
N LYS A 32 23.36 24.82 -49.40
CA LYS A 32 23.52 24.51 -50.82
C LYS A 32 24.27 23.23 -51.15
N SER A 33 24.98 22.63 -50.19
CA SER A 33 25.47 21.26 -50.37
C SER A 33 24.96 20.41 -49.22
N SER A 34 24.08 19.46 -49.52
CA SER A 34 23.62 18.51 -48.51
C SER A 34 24.86 17.85 -47.90
N VAL A 35 24.94 17.78 -46.57
CA VAL A 35 25.99 17.03 -45.86
C VAL A 35 26.06 15.60 -46.42
N MET A 36 24.91 15.07 -46.86
CA MET A 36 24.79 13.78 -47.52
C MET A 36 25.54 13.74 -48.86
N ASP A 37 25.45 14.79 -49.69
CA ASP A 37 26.17 14.85 -50.97
C ASP A 37 27.68 14.92 -50.75
N SER A 38 28.13 15.67 -49.73
CA SER A 38 29.54 15.75 -49.36
C SER A 38 30.07 14.41 -48.83
N ILE A 39 29.30 13.73 -47.97
CA ILE A 39 29.63 12.38 -47.48
C ILE A 39 29.63 11.38 -48.64
N MET A 40 28.70 11.49 -49.59
CA MET A 40 28.62 10.61 -50.75
C MET A 40 29.83 10.79 -51.64
N VAL A 41 30.25 12.04 -51.92
CA VAL A 41 31.48 12.35 -52.66
C VAL A 41 32.71 11.77 -51.96
N ILE A 42 32.83 11.97 -50.64
CA ILE A 42 33.95 11.41 -49.85
C ILE A 42 33.92 9.88 -49.88
N ASN A 43 32.76 9.26 -49.73
CA ASN A 43 32.61 7.80 -49.80
C ASN A 43 33.00 7.28 -51.19
N THR A 44 32.58 7.94 -52.27
CA THR A 44 32.98 7.58 -53.63
C THR A 44 34.50 7.74 -53.82
N GLN A 45 35.12 8.78 -53.26
CA GLN A 45 36.59 8.95 -53.28
C GLN A 45 37.31 7.85 -52.49
N ILE A 46 36.79 7.48 -51.32
CA ILE A 46 37.33 6.41 -50.48
C ILE A 46 37.19 5.06 -51.19
N VAL A 47 36.03 4.75 -51.76
CA VAL A 47 35.78 3.52 -52.53
C VAL A 47 36.68 3.46 -53.75
N ASN A 48 36.85 4.56 -54.48
CA ASN A 48 37.76 4.63 -55.63
C ASN A 48 39.24 4.49 -55.22
N ALA A 49 39.63 5.04 -54.06
CA ALA A 49 40.98 4.87 -53.51
C ALA A 49 41.24 3.45 -52.96
N LEU A 50 40.19 2.77 -52.51
CA LEU A 50 40.21 1.37 -52.07
C LEU A 50 40.13 0.37 -53.23
N ALA A 51 39.59 0.77 -54.38
CA ALA A 51 39.39 -0.07 -55.58
C ALA A 51 40.68 -0.61 -56.25
N GLY A 52 41.85 -0.42 -55.63
CA GLY A 52 43.10 -1.08 -55.99
C GLY A 52 43.95 -1.55 -54.81
N ARG A 53 43.41 -1.50 -53.58
CA ARG A 53 44.12 -1.84 -52.33
C ARG A 53 43.32 -2.82 -51.49
N GLU A 54 43.24 -4.06 -51.94
CA GLU A 54 42.53 -5.14 -51.22
C GLU A 54 43.03 -5.32 -49.78
N GLN A 55 44.34 -5.15 -49.54
CA GLN A 55 44.91 -5.27 -48.19
C GLN A 55 44.37 -4.22 -47.21
N VAL A 56 44.13 -2.98 -47.67
CA VAL A 56 43.56 -1.91 -46.82
C VAL A 56 42.10 -2.20 -46.51
N THR A 57 41.37 -2.78 -47.46
CA THR A 57 39.98 -3.23 -47.25
C THR A 57 39.90 -4.36 -46.23
N THR A 58 40.86 -5.28 -46.25
CA THR A 58 40.99 -6.34 -45.23
C THR A 58 41.33 -5.78 -43.85
N VAL A 59 42.23 -4.79 -43.77
CA VAL A 59 42.55 -4.12 -42.49
C VAL A 59 41.35 -3.34 -41.94
N LEU A 60 40.57 -2.67 -42.81
CA LEU A 60 39.37 -1.95 -42.39
C LEU A 60 38.32 -2.89 -41.80
N LYS A 61 38.12 -4.09 -42.38
CA LYS A 61 37.24 -5.11 -41.79
C LYS A 61 37.75 -5.64 -40.45
N ARG A 62 39.07 -5.74 -40.29
CA ARG A 62 39.70 -6.13 -39.01
C ARG A 62 39.68 -4.99 -37.98
N LEU A 63 39.39 -3.75 -38.39
CA LEU A 63 39.22 -2.63 -37.48
C LEU A 63 37.97 -2.82 -36.61
N ASP A 64 36.86 -3.30 -37.19
CA ASP A 64 35.64 -3.61 -36.45
C ASP A 64 35.87 -4.75 -35.44
N GLU A 65 36.65 -5.76 -35.83
CA GLU A 65 37.08 -6.83 -34.93
C GLU A 65 38.00 -6.28 -33.82
N LEU A 66 38.91 -5.38 -34.16
CA LEU A 66 39.83 -4.75 -33.20
C LEU A 66 39.09 -3.83 -32.23
N GLU A 67 38.09 -3.08 -32.68
CA GLU A 67 37.19 -2.29 -31.83
C GLU A 67 36.50 -3.19 -30.80
N LYS A 68 36.04 -4.37 -31.24
CA LYS A 68 35.47 -5.39 -30.35
C LYS A 68 36.48 -5.94 -29.35
N TYR A 69 37.73 -6.17 -29.75
CA TYR A 69 38.79 -6.63 -28.85
C TYR A 69 39.30 -5.54 -27.89
N MET A 70 39.11 -4.28 -28.25
CA MET A 70 39.46 -3.11 -27.44
C MET A 70 38.36 -2.72 -26.44
N ASP A 71 37.16 -3.31 -26.55
CA ASP A 71 36.13 -3.19 -25.53
C ASP A 71 36.58 -3.93 -24.26
N PRO A 72 36.75 -3.23 -23.12
CA PRO A 72 37.08 -3.88 -21.84
C PRO A 72 36.10 -5.00 -21.48
N SER A 73 34.86 -4.89 -21.94
CA SER A 73 33.81 -5.87 -21.72
C SER A 73 34.00 -7.17 -22.50
N PHE A 74 34.85 -7.20 -23.53
CA PHE A 74 35.07 -8.39 -24.36
C PHE A 74 35.96 -9.44 -23.67
N GLY A 75 36.93 -9.01 -22.85
CA GLY A 75 37.74 -9.90 -22.00
C GLY A 75 37.04 -10.31 -20.70
N ASP A 76 36.06 -9.51 -20.24
CA ASP A 76 35.37 -9.69 -18.96
C ASP A 76 34.13 -10.60 -19.02
N ILE A 77 33.88 -11.28 -20.15
CA ILE A 77 32.78 -12.26 -20.23
C ILE A 77 33.12 -13.55 -19.43
N ASN A 78 34.41 -13.81 -19.15
CA ASN A 78 34.86 -14.90 -18.26
C ASN A 78 36.27 -14.66 -17.66
N PRO A 79 36.51 -13.59 -16.89
CA PRO A 79 37.83 -13.31 -16.32
C PRO A 79 38.15 -14.26 -15.16
N LEU A 80 37.15 -14.93 -14.58
CA LEU A 80 37.38 -15.92 -13.53
C LEU A 80 37.76 -17.27 -14.13
N SER A 81 39.00 -17.67 -13.89
CA SER A 81 39.45 -19.06 -14.00
C SER A 81 38.52 -20.00 -13.22
N LEU A 82 38.35 -21.24 -13.69
CA LEU A 82 37.52 -22.25 -13.04
C LEU A 82 37.81 -22.40 -11.55
N LYS A 83 39.10 -22.28 -11.16
CA LYS A 83 39.54 -22.32 -9.77
C LYS A 83 39.01 -21.12 -8.96
N ALA A 84 39.04 -19.92 -9.52
CA ALA A 84 38.49 -18.72 -8.87
C ALA A 84 36.97 -18.82 -8.71
N LYS A 85 36.25 -19.40 -9.69
CA LYS A 85 34.81 -19.66 -9.57
C LYS A 85 34.51 -20.64 -8.42
N LEU A 86 35.33 -21.67 -8.26
CA LEU A 86 35.19 -22.65 -7.19
C LEU A 86 35.44 -22.01 -5.82
N GLU A 87 36.50 -21.22 -5.68
CA GLU A 87 36.79 -20.48 -4.44
C GLU A 87 35.67 -19.48 -4.10
N VAL A 88 35.09 -18.80 -5.09
CA VAL A 88 33.92 -17.93 -4.88
C VAL A 88 32.72 -18.72 -4.38
N VAL A 89 32.38 -19.84 -5.04
CA VAL A 89 31.26 -20.70 -4.60
C VAL A 89 31.49 -21.23 -3.18
N GLN A 90 32.71 -21.66 -2.85
CA GLN A 90 33.06 -22.15 -1.53
C GLN A 90 33.01 -21.04 -0.48
N SER A 91 33.42 -19.82 -0.82
CA SER A 91 33.31 -18.66 0.08
C SER A 91 31.84 -18.26 0.34
N MET A 92 30.97 -18.49 -0.65
CA MET A 92 29.53 -18.16 -0.58
C MET A 92 28.68 -19.30 -0.02
N GLU A 93 29.25 -20.48 0.25
CA GLU A 93 28.52 -21.68 0.70
C GLU A 93 27.72 -21.39 1.99
N GLY A 94 28.33 -20.72 2.96
CA GLY A 94 27.66 -20.34 4.20
C GLY A 94 26.49 -19.35 3.99
N GLU A 95 26.62 -18.41 3.06
CA GLU A 95 25.53 -17.49 2.70
C GLU A 95 24.41 -18.21 1.95
N LEU A 96 24.75 -19.13 1.05
CA LEU A 96 23.78 -19.96 0.33
C LEU A 96 22.99 -20.86 1.27
N GLU A 97 23.63 -21.48 2.26
CA GLU A 97 22.94 -22.26 3.29
C GLU A 97 21.98 -21.42 4.12
N GLN A 98 22.40 -20.22 4.52
CA GLN A 98 21.53 -19.29 5.26
C GLN A 98 20.34 -18.86 4.41
N ASN A 99 20.58 -18.50 3.15
CA ASN A 99 19.53 -18.15 2.20
C ASN A 99 18.55 -19.31 1.96
N LEU A 100 19.04 -20.55 1.90
CA LEU A 100 18.21 -21.73 1.78
C LEU A 100 17.33 -21.93 3.02
N LYS A 101 17.89 -21.76 4.23
CA LYS A 101 17.11 -21.80 5.49
C LYS A 101 16.03 -20.72 5.53
N TYR A 102 16.37 -19.49 5.11
CA TYR A 102 15.39 -18.40 5.01
C TYR A 102 14.30 -18.71 3.97
N TYR A 103 14.66 -19.27 2.83
CA TYR A 103 13.71 -19.66 1.79
C TYR A 103 12.77 -20.77 2.28
N GLN A 104 13.29 -21.79 2.95
CA GLN A 104 12.45 -22.85 3.55
C GLN A 104 11.49 -22.28 4.60
N ARG A 105 11.97 -21.38 5.47
CA ARG A 105 11.13 -20.70 6.45
C ARG A 105 10.05 -19.85 5.78
N LEU A 106 10.39 -19.12 4.72
CA LEU A 106 9.43 -18.35 3.92
C LEU A 106 8.40 -19.25 3.25
N GLN A 107 8.80 -20.42 2.75
CA GLN A 107 7.89 -21.37 2.12
C GLN A 107 6.89 -21.96 3.13
N GLN A 108 7.35 -22.24 4.35
CA GLN A 108 6.46 -22.62 5.46
C GLN A 108 5.49 -21.49 5.80
N LEU A 109 5.98 -20.27 6.03
CA LEU A 109 5.16 -19.10 6.36
C LEU A 109 4.18 -18.71 5.24
N LYS A 110 4.53 -18.94 3.98
CA LYS A 110 3.65 -18.66 2.83
C LYS A 110 2.35 -19.48 2.94
N SER A 111 2.43 -20.73 3.38
CA SER A 111 1.25 -21.57 3.59
C SER A 111 0.35 -21.06 4.73
N GLU A 112 0.94 -20.44 5.76
CA GLU A 112 0.19 -19.81 6.86
C GLU A 112 -0.44 -18.48 6.44
N LEU A 113 0.22 -17.71 5.58
CA LEU A 113 -0.32 -16.46 5.02
C LEU A 113 -1.55 -16.69 4.14
N ASP A 114 -1.58 -17.82 3.44
CA ASP A 114 -2.71 -18.25 2.63
C ASP A 114 -3.87 -18.85 3.43
N SER A 115 -3.72 -18.95 4.76
CA SER A 115 -4.74 -19.47 5.66
C SER A 115 -6.08 -18.76 5.48
N GLU A 116 -7.13 -19.56 5.36
CA GLU A 116 -8.50 -19.07 5.25
C GLU A 116 -8.90 -18.14 6.40
N HIS A 117 -8.26 -18.27 7.57
CA HIS A 117 -8.52 -17.41 8.71
C HIS A 117 -8.17 -15.94 8.43
N ILE A 118 -7.07 -15.67 7.70
CA ILE A 118 -6.66 -14.31 7.32
C ILE A 118 -7.57 -13.78 6.19
N LYS A 119 -7.92 -14.64 5.23
CA LYS A 119 -8.84 -14.29 4.13
C LYS A 119 -10.26 -13.98 4.62
N ASN A 120 -10.70 -14.64 5.69
CA ASN A 120 -12.03 -14.46 6.28
C ASN A 120 -12.14 -13.26 7.24
N VAL A 121 -11.05 -12.55 7.54
CA VAL A 121 -11.06 -11.38 8.44
C VAL A 121 -12.05 -10.29 8.00
N PRO A 122 -12.16 -9.90 6.72
CA PRO A 122 -13.14 -8.89 6.30
C PRO A 122 -14.60 -9.34 6.51
N ALA A 123 -14.89 -10.63 6.28
CA ALA A 123 -16.21 -11.19 6.53
C ALA A 123 -16.54 -11.21 8.02
N LEU A 124 -15.59 -11.61 8.87
CA LEU A 124 -15.69 -11.56 10.33
C LEU A 124 -15.88 -10.12 10.83
N LYS A 125 -15.15 -9.16 10.27
CA LYS A 125 -15.30 -7.73 10.59
C LYS A 125 -16.71 -7.23 10.30
N SER A 126 -17.27 -7.56 9.12
CA SER A 126 -18.65 -7.15 8.79
C SER A 126 -19.69 -7.72 9.77
N LYS A 127 -19.50 -8.98 10.20
CA LYS A 127 -20.36 -9.60 11.22
C LYS A 127 -20.20 -8.93 12.59
N LEU A 128 -18.98 -8.56 12.95
CA LEU A 128 -18.68 -7.85 14.19
C LEU A 128 -19.29 -6.45 14.19
N ASP A 129 -19.17 -5.71 13.09
CA ASP A 129 -19.78 -4.38 12.95
C ASP A 129 -21.31 -4.45 13.09
N ASN A 130 -21.95 -5.45 12.46
CA ASN A 130 -23.38 -5.70 12.63
C ASN A 130 -23.73 -6.05 14.09
N LEU A 131 -22.91 -6.87 14.76
CA LEU A 131 -23.12 -7.22 16.16
C LEU A 131 -23.00 -5.99 17.07
N ILE A 132 -22.05 -5.10 16.81
CA ILE A 132 -21.88 -3.84 17.55
C ILE A 132 -23.14 -2.97 17.42
N VAL A 133 -23.72 -2.88 16.22
CA VAL A 133 -24.99 -2.15 16.02
C VAL A 133 -26.12 -2.78 16.83
N ILE A 134 -26.24 -4.10 16.83
CA ILE A 134 -27.26 -4.82 17.61
C ILE A 134 -27.05 -4.60 19.12
N GLU A 135 -25.82 -4.67 19.61
CA GLU A 135 -25.50 -4.44 21.02
C GLU A 135 -25.85 -3.01 21.47
N LEU A 136 -25.60 -2.01 20.63
CA LEU A 136 -26.02 -0.63 20.91
C LEU A 136 -27.55 -0.51 21.01
N GLN A 137 -28.28 -1.10 20.06
CA GLN A 137 -29.75 -1.11 20.09
C GLN A 137 -30.31 -1.86 21.30
N ASN A 138 -29.70 -2.98 21.67
CA ASN A 138 -30.07 -3.74 22.85
C ASN A 138 -29.86 -2.91 24.12
N ARG A 139 -28.71 -2.24 24.25
CA ARG A 139 -28.42 -1.34 25.39
C ARG A 139 -29.46 -0.23 25.52
N GLU A 140 -29.81 0.44 24.42
CA GLU A 140 -30.86 1.47 24.43
C GLU A 140 -32.23 0.90 24.86
N ARG A 141 -32.59 -0.29 24.38
CA ARG A 141 -33.82 -0.98 24.79
C ARG A 141 -33.81 -1.31 26.28
N TYR A 142 -32.71 -1.83 26.81
CA TYR A 142 -32.57 -2.12 28.24
C TYR A 142 -32.70 -0.87 29.09
N GLU A 143 -32.10 0.24 28.67
CA GLU A 143 -32.19 1.51 29.39
C GLU A 143 -33.62 2.05 29.40
N LYS A 144 -34.33 1.98 28.26
CA LYS A 144 -35.74 2.37 28.15
C LYS A 144 -36.63 1.54 29.07
N VAL A 145 -36.52 0.21 29.01
CA VAL A 145 -37.30 -0.70 29.86
C VAL A 145 -36.97 -0.47 31.35
N SER A 146 -35.69 -0.28 31.69
CA SER A 146 -35.28 0.03 33.05
C SER A 146 -35.87 1.36 33.56
N LYS A 147 -36.01 2.35 32.68
CA LYS A 147 -36.67 3.62 33.00
C LYS A 147 -38.17 3.44 33.22
N GLU A 148 -38.85 2.74 32.31
CA GLU A 148 -40.29 2.43 32.43
C GLU A 148 -40.61 1.67 33.73
N ILE A 149 -39.78 0.69 34.10
CA ILE A 149 -39.95 -0.05 35.37
C ILE A 149 -39.76 0.89 36.57
N ARG A 150 -38.75 1.76 36.56
CA ARG A 150 -38.53 2.74 37.63
C ARG A 150 -39.71 3.70 37.77
N ASP A 151 -40.22 4.20 36.66
CA ASP A 151 -41.37 5.10 36.63
C ASP A 151 -42.63 4.40 37.17
N MET A 152 -42.82 3.11 36.82
CA MET A 152 -43.95 2.32 37.33
C MET A 152 -43.82 2.03 38.83
N ILE A 153 -42.61 1.74 39.34
CA ILE A 153 -42.36 1.58 40.78
C ILE A 153 -42.63 2.89 41.52
N GLN A 154 -42.25 4.03 40.94
CA GLN A 154 -42.50 5.34 41.52
C GLN A 154 -44.01 5.62 41.61
N GLN A 155 -44.77 5.37 40.54
CA GLN A 155 -46.23 5.50 40.55
C GLN A 155 -46.89 4.58 41.58
N TYR A 156 -46.42 3.32 41.68
CA TYR A 156 -46.90 2.39 42.68
C TYR A 156 -46.67 2.92 44.11
N ASN A 157 -45.45 3.41 44.41
CA ASN A 157 -45.13 3.99 45.71
C ASN A 157 -45.99 5.23 46.04
N GLU A 158 -46.27 6.07 45.04
CA GLU A 158 -47.16 7.22 45.20
C GLU A 158 -48.60 6.81 45.52
N ILE A 159 -49.14 5.82 44.80
CA ILE A 159 -50.47 5.26 45.06
C ILE A 159 -50.54 4.67 46.47
N VAL A 160 -49.56 3.87 46.87
CA VAL A 160 -49.49 3.28 48.22
C VAL A 160 -49.42 4.37 49.29
N SER A 161 -48.60 5.40 49.10
CA SER A 161 -48.52 6.52 50.05
C SER A 161 -49.83 7.30 50.16
N SER A 162 -50.50 7.56 49.04
CA SER A 162 -51.82 8.20 49.01
C SER A 162 -52.86 7.34 49.71
N LEU A 163 -52.88 6.04 49.43
CA LEU A 163 -53.80 5.09 50.05
C LEU A 163 -53.59 5.01 51.57
N SER A 164 -52.34 4.92 52.04
CA SER A 164 -52.02 4.98 53.47
C SER A 164 -52.50 6.27 54.12
N LYS A 165 -52.31 7.43 53.48
CA LYS A 165 -52.82 8.72 53.99
C LYS A 165 -54.34 8.73 54.07
N SER A 166 -55.03 8.18 53.07
CA SER A 166 -56.49 8.06 53.06
C SER A 166 -56.99 7.13 54.17
N PHE A 167 -56.34 5.99 54.39
CA PHE A 167 -56.67 5.10 55.50
C PHE A 167 -56.50 5.78 56.86
N VAL A 168 -55.41 6.51 57.10
CA VAL A 168 -55.23 7.27 58.35
C VAL A 168 -56.32 8.33 58.54
N LYS A 169 -56.74 9.01 57.47
CA LYS A 169 -57.85 9.98 57.54
C LYS A 169 -59.18 9.31 57.84
N TRP A 170 -59.45 8.15 57.23
CA TRP A 170 -60.67 7.38 57.48
C TRP A 170 -60.69 6.82 58.90
N ASP A 171 -59.57 6.32 59.40
CA ASP A 171 -59.43 5.85 60.77
C ASP A 171 -59.69 6.98 61.78
N ALA A 172 -59.08 8.15 61.58
CA ALA A 172 -59.34 9.33 62.41
C ALA A 172 -60.80 9.81 62.35
N ALA A 173 -61.47 9.69 61.20
CA ALA A 173 -62.89 10.02 61.07
C ALA A 173 -63.79 8.98 61.77
N LEU A 174 -63.43 7.69 61.68
CA LEU A 174 -64.10 6.60 62.37
C LEU A 174 -63.98 6.78 63.90
N THR A 175 -62.78 7.03 64.42
CA THR A 175 -62.56 7.27 65.86
C THR A 175 -63.39 8.46 66.36
N LYS A 176 -63.49 9.56 65.59
CA LYS A 176 -64.36 10.69 65.96
C LYS A 176 -65.83 10.27 66.05
N CYS A 177 -66.32 9.52 65.07
CA CYS A 177 -67.71 9.01 65.08
C CYS A 177 -67.95 8.04 66.24
N GLU A 178 -66.98 7.19 66.58
CA GLU A 178 -67.04 6.27 67.72
C GLU A 178 -67.08 7.02 69.05
N MET A 179 -66.27 8.08 69.21
CA MET A 179 -66.29 8.94 70.40
C MET A 179 -67.64 9.66 70.54
N ASP A 180 -68.18 10.22 69.45
CA ASP A 180 -69.50 10.86 69.43
C ASP A 180 -70.65 9.87 69.70
N ALA A 181 -70.48 8.59 69.32
CA ALA A 181 -71.43 7.52 69.59
C ALA A 181 -71.32 6.97 71.02
N GLN A 182 -70.12 6.92 71.62
CA GLN A 182 -69.91 6.55 73.02
C GLN A 182 -70.46 7.60 73.99
N VAL A 183 -70.36 8.89 73.66
CA VAL A 183 -70.95 9.99 74.45
C VAL A 183 -72.48 9.94 74.45
N LYS A 184 -73.10 9.22 73.50
CA LYS A 184 -74.56 9.05 73.40
C LYS A 184 -75.12 7.77 74.04
N LYS A 185 -74.32 6.89 74.64
CA LYS A 185 -74.85 5.80 75.47
C LYS A 185 -75.14 6.33 76.87
N PRO A 186 -76.42 6.44 77.29
CA PRO A 186 -76.74 6.74 78.67
C PRO A 186 -76.39 5.54 79.55
N ILE A 187 -75.90 5.85 80.74
CA ILE A 187 -76.06 5.03 81.93
C ILE A 187 -77.57 5.03 82.24
N ASP A 188 -78.26 3.93 81.95
CA ASP A 188 -79.32 3.29 82.75
C ASP A 188 -79.56 1.87 82.22
#